data_AF-A0A327NSK6-F1
#
_entry.id   AF-A0A327NSK6-F1
#
_cell.length_a   1.000
_cell.length_b   1.000
_cell.length_c   1.000
_cell.angle_alpha   90.00
_cell.angle_beta   90.00
_cell.angle_gamma   90.00
#
_symmetry.space_group_name_H-M   'P 1'
#
loop_
_entity.id
_entity.type
_entity.pdbx_description
1 polymer ?
#
loop_
_entity_poly.entity_id
_entity_poly.type
_entity_poly.pdbx_seq_one_letter_code
_entity_poly.pdbx_strand_id
1 'polypeptide(L)'
;MPLFSPLKDRFDTLPLILCGPIVRRVETELVTVWVALKEPRKISLELYTGYCSPPDATFTGKTVAFTSTPTDTIAVGSNLHIGLVTIDTQGLLTPGGIVSYNLLFSGTSVADSNLISLGLLNEPVVLGFKAGQLPSFQVAPLKLEDLRIAHGSCRKPHGEGRDGLAILAKVMEADFTDPARANDSQVRPHCLFHTGDQIYADDVSAFLAPLLNDAGIQLLGIIESLPLPRLTTEKPDKKFPVLKPDLSNLAEEVSWIDATAEKWPMMRRATNYYSGFSGDEANHLTAFGEFCAAYLFQWSNVLWPDALPDPGALFDARLSQSTSSSALYLKPFFPKPANFDQLAAEDKKKYTDSVAEARKTFVAKAARPGSDRHSVLEFKAGLVLVRRALANVPSIMIFDDHDVTDDWYLTGGWSKRALGNPFGRTIIRNALAAFALFQGSGNDPKLYQKADSPQAQLIASFKTLLGKYRKSTASPSEITPEQGKQILTDADKIDQLLGFNDFTSPPVKWHCSFRLGATKVYGLDTRTRRDFSDGLNFPPNLIGPQALAEQLPDTVLPAGIELAVIISAAPVLGLATMEAIGQPIVSRVLDAVHMGKEGTENKERDVPIKGMKVWILKPGRLIKRGSKLF
;
A
#
# COMPACT_ATOMS: atom_id res chain seq x y z
N MET A 1 -13.99 7.35 26.86
CA MET A 1 -14.80 6.82 25.75
C MET A 1 -13.87 6.52 24.58
N PRO A 2 -14.12 5.48 23.77
CA PRO A 2 -13.30 5.21 22.60
C PRO A 2 -13.34 6.40 21.63
N LEU A 3 -12.23 6.64 20.92
CA LEU A 3 -12.08 7.79 20.01
C LEU A 3 -13.05 7.76 18.82
N PHE A 4 -13.54 6.58 18.48
CA PHE A 4 -14.44 6.23 17.38
C PHE A 4 -15.06 4.87 17.71
N SER A 5 -16.04 4.40 16.91
CA SER A 5 -16.62 3.05 17.05
C SER A 5 -15.59 1.98 16.62
N PRO A 6 -15.03 1.19 17.55
CA PRO A 6 -14.01 0.18 17.24
C PRO A 6 -14.51 -0.83 16.20
N LEU A 7 -13.62 -1.33 15.34
CA LEU A 7 -14.00 -2.27 14.28
C LEU A 7 -14.61 -3.54 14.86
N LYS A 8 -14.06 -4.05 15.98
CA LYS A 8 -14.57 -5.25 16.65
C LYS A 8 -16.06 -5.16 17.01
N ASP A 9 -16.55 -3.98 17.38
CA ASP A 9 -17.92 -3.78 17.87
C ASP A 9 -18.94 -3.72 16.72
N ARG A 10 -18.47 -3.54 15.48
CA ARG A 10 -19.30 -3.49 14.27
C ARG A 10 -18.96 -4.55 13.23
N PHE A 11 -17.95 -5.39 13.48
CA PHE A 11 -17.40 -6.32 12.48
C PHE A 11 -18.44 -7.33 11.99
N ASP A 12 -19.28 -7.85 12.88
CA ASP A 12 -20.29 -8.85 12.54
C ASP A 12 -21.34 -8.31 11.55
N THR A 13 -21.58 -6.99 11.58
CA THR A 13 -22.53 -6.30 10.68
C THR A 13 -21.96 -6.02 9.30
N LEU A 14 -20.64 -6.18 9.11
CA LEU A 14 -20.00 -5.90 7.83
C LEU A 14 -20.35 -6.96 6.77
N PRO A 15 -20.39 -6.57 5.48
CA PRO A 15 -20.62 -7.51 4.38
C PRO A 15 -19.47 -8.52 4.25
N LEU A 16 -19.73 -9.62 3.54
CA LEU A 16 -18.71 -10.63 3.22
C LEU A 16 -17.48 -10.01 2.55
N ILE A 17 -17.69 -9.16 1.53
CA ILE A 17 -16.62 -8.45 0.81
C ILE A 17 -16.23 -7.18 1.56
N LEU A 18 -15.03 -7.17 2.12
CA LEU A 18 -14.42 -6.01 2.77
C LEU A 18 -13.85 -5.03 1.74
N CYS A 19 -13.27 -5.52 0.65
CA CYS A 19 -12.72 -4.70 -0.42
C CYS A 19 -12.76 -5.43 -1.78
N GLY A 20 -12.89 -4.65 -2.85
CA GLY A 20 -13.07 -5.14 -4.22
C GLY A 20 -14.54 -5.38 -4.60
N PRO A 21 -14.78 -6.16 -5.67
CA PRO A 21 -13.78 -6.80 -6.52
C PRO A 21 -12.88 -5.79 -7.28
N ILE A 22 -11.63 -6.16 -7.52
CA ILE A 22 -10.67 -5.39 -8.34
C ILE A 22 -10.26 -6.25 -9.52
N VAL A 23 -10.49 -5.78 -10.74
CA VAL A 23 -9.96 -6.43 -11.95
C VAL A 23 -8.47 -6.12 -12.02
N ARG A 24 -7.61 -7.13 -11.91
CA ARG A 24 -6.16 -6.92 -11.83
C ARG A 24 -5.49 -7.02 -13.19
N ARG A 25 -5.64 -8.16 -13.85
CA ARG A 25 -4.93 -8.46 -15.09
C ARG A 25 -5.91 -9.04 -16.10
N VAL A 26 -5.92 -8.45 -17.30
CA VAL A 26 -6.74 -8.90 -18.43
C VAL A 26 -5.85 -8.94 -19.66
N GLU A 27 -5.69 -10.14 -20.19
CA GLU A 27 -5.08 -10.46 -21.48
C GLU A 27 -6.07 -11.36 -22.23
N THR A 28 -5.81 -11.67 -23.50
CA THR A 28 -6.66 -12.60 -24.26
C THR A 28 -6.67 -14.02 -23.68
N GLU A 29 -5.62 -14.38 -22.95
CA GLU A 29 -5.38 -15.69 -22.36
C GLU A 29 -5.66 -15.75 -20.85
N LEU A 30 -5.79 -14.60 -20.18
CA LEU A 30 -5.81 -14.57 -18.72
C LEU A 30 -6.69 -13.43 -18.20
N VAL A 31 -7.56 -13.76 -17.25
CA VAL A 31 -8.32 -12.78 -16.47
C VAL A 31 -8.15 -13.08 -14.99
N THR A 32 -7.79 -12.06 -14.22
CA THR A 32 -7.64 -12.16 -12.76
C THR A 32 -8.43 -11.09 -12.03
N VAL A 33 -9.21 -11.52 -11.05
CA VAL A 33 -9.95 -10.65 -10.14
C VAL A 33 -9.48 -10.89 -8.71
N TRP A 34 -9.23 -9.79 -8.00
CA TRP A 34 -8.83 -9.77 -6.59
C TRP A 34 -9.99 -9.32 -5.71
N VAL A 35 -10.09 -9.88 -4.50
CA VAL A 35 -11.11 -9.51 -3.50
C VAL A 35 -10.61 -9.77 -2.08
N ALA A 36 -10.98 -8.94 -1.11
CA ALA A 36 -10.77 -9.19 0.31
C ALA A 36 -12.08 -9.50 1.03
N LEU A 37 -12.10 -10.59 1.78
CA LEU A 37 -13.26 -11.15 2.47
C LEU A 37 -13.04 -11.19 3.98
N LYS A 38 -14.15 -11.12 4.73
CA LYS A 38 -14.12 -11.20 6.21
C LYS A 38 -13.91 -12.61 6.76
N GLU A 39 -14.12 -13.63 5.95
CA GLU A 39 -14.12 -15.04 6.35
C GLU A 39 -13.69 -15.94 5.17
N PRO A 40 -13.27 -17.19 5.40
CA PRO A 40 -12.78 -18.05 4.33
C PRO A 40 -13.88 -18.47 3.35
N ARG A 41 -13.54 -18.45 2.06
CA ARG A 41 -14.39 -18.92 0.97
C ARG A 41 -13.59 -19.70 -0.07
N LYS A 42 -14.28 -20.56 -0.79
CA LYS A 42 -13.90 -20.94 -2.16
C LYS A 42 -14.52 -19.92 -3.11
N ILE A 43 -13.72 -19.44 -4.05
CA ILE A 43 -14.12 -18.41 -5.01
C ILE A 43 -14.02 -18.97 -6.43
N SER A 44 -15.08 -18.76 -7.21
CA SER A 44 -15.05 -18.97 -8.66
C SER A 44 -15.37 -17.67 -9.39
N LEU A 45 -14.78 -17.50 -10.57
CA LEU A 45 -15.05 -16.39 -11.48
C LEU A 45 -15.83 -16.93 -12.68
N GLU A 46 -16.87 -16.21 -13.08
CA GLU A 46 -17.63 -16.47 -14.31
C GLU A 46 -17.52 -15.26 -15.23
N LEU A 47 -17.26 -15.51 -16.51
CA LEU A 47 -17.18 -14.47 -17.55
C LEU A 47 -18.33 -14.64 -18.55
N TYR A 48 -18.89 -13.52 -18.98
CA TYR A 48 -19.96 -13.45 -19.97
C TYR A 48 -19.57 -12.47 -21.08
N THR A 49 -19.83 -12.83 -22.33
CA THR A 49 -19.60 -11.93 -23.46
C THR A 49 -20.64 -10.80 -23.49
N GLY A 50 -20.16 -9.56 -23.61
CA GLY A 50 -20.96 -8.35 -23.59
C GLY A 50 -21.45 -7.97 -22.19
N TYR A 51 -22.39 -7.03 -22.14
CA TYR A 51 -23.04 -6.63 -20.89
C TYR A 51 -24.04 -7.68 -20.40
N CYS A 52 -24.05 -7.87 -19.08
CA CYS A 52 -25.09 -8.56 -18.35
C CYS A 52 -25.85 -7.55 -17.49
N SER A 53 -26.98 -7.08 -18.01
CA SER A 53 -27.87 -6.10 -17.39
C SER A 53 -29.27 -6.72 -17.20
N PRO A 54 -30.12 -6.17 -16.31
CA PRO A 54 -31.51 -6.62 -16.12
C PRO A 54 -32.36 -6.45 -17.40
N PRO A 55 -33.55 -7.09 -17.50
CA PRO A 55 -34.60 -7.01 -16.47
C PRO A 55 -34.55 -8.07 -15.35
N ASP A 56 -33.93 -9.23 -15.59
CA ASP A 56 -33.97 -10.34 -14.63
C ASP A 56 -32.60 -10.56 -13.99
N ALA A 57 -32.55 -10.55 -12.65
CA ALA A 57 -31.37 -10.84 -11.82
C ALA A 57 -30.78 -12.26 -12.02
N THR A 58 -31.34 -13.04 -12.95
CA THR A 58 -30.91 -14.38 -13.37
C THR A 58 -30.12 -14.37 -14.68
N PHE A 59 -29.99 -13.21 -15.35
CA PHE A 59 -29.36 -13.07 -16.68
C PHE A 59 -29.88 -14.10 -17.70
N THR A 60 -31.19 -14.36 -17.67
CA THR A 60 -31.86 -15.35 -18.52
C THR A 60 -31.49 -15.15 -19.99
N GLY A 61 -30.90 -16.17 -20.62
CA GLY A 61 -30.43 -16.12 -22.02
C GLY A 61 -28.95 -15.70 -22.20
N LYS A 62 -28.23 -15.35 -21.13
CA LYS A 62 -26.76 -15.22 -21.14
C LYS A 62 -26.11 -16.53 -20.73
N THR A 63 -25.19 -17.02 -21.56
CA THR A 63 -24.39 -18.21 -21.27
C THR A 63 -23.06 -17.78 -20.67
N VAL A 64 -22.62 -18.47 -19.62
CA VAL A 64 -21.26 -18.32 -19.07
C VAL A 64 -20.27 -18.79 -20.14
N ALA A 65 -19.39 -17.90 -20.57
CA ALA A 65 -18.38 -18.18 -21.58
C ALA A 65 -17.16 -18.91 -20.97
N PHE A 66 -16.78 -18.55 -19.74
CA PHE A 66 -15.68 -19.16 -19.01
C PHE A 66 -15.98 -19.21 -17.52
N THR A 67 -15.53 -20.29 -16.87
CA THR A 67 -15.61 -20.47 -15.42
C THR A 67 -14.23 -20.86 -14.90
N SER A 68 -13.78 -20.23 -13.82
CA SER A 68 -12.52 -20.62 -13.17
C SER A 68 -12.68 -21.93 -12.40
N THR A 69 -11.55 -22.60 -12.15
CA THR A 69 -11.49 -23.58 -11.07
C THR A 69 -11.76 -22.87 -9.73
N PRO A 70 -12.59 -23.44 -8.83
CA PRO A 70 -12.78 -22.89 -7.49
C PRO A 70 -11.44 -22.81 -6.75
N THR A 71 -11.14 -21.64 -6.20
CA THR A 71 -9.87 -21.35 -5.51
C THR A 71 -10.13 -20.97 -4.06
N ASP A 72 -9.38 -21.56 -3.13
CA ASP A 72 -9.46 -21.19 -1.71
C ASP A 72 -8.85 -19.79 -1.48
N THR A 73 -9.49 -18.99 -0.63
CA THR A 73 -8.89 -17.74 -0.15
C THR A 73 -7.63 -17.96 0.67
N ILE A 74 -6.67 -17.05 0.55
CA ILE A 74 -5.48 -16.97 1.39
C ILE A 74 -5.88 -16.33 2.73
N ALA A 75 -5.78 -17.09 3.82
CA ALA A 75 -5.98 -16.56 5.17
C ALA A 75 -4.78 -15.67 5.58
N VAL A 76 -5.00 -14.35 5.61
CA VAL A 76 -4.03 -13.34 6.07
C VAL A 76 -4.14 -13.15 7.57
N GLY A 77 -5.37 -13.14 8.07
CA GLY A 77 -5.73 -12.98 9.46
C GLY A 77 -6.88 -13.89 9.86
N SER A 78 -7.29 -13.84 11.12
CA SER A 78 -8.52 -14.52 11.58
C SER A 78 -9.80 -13.95 10.93
N ASN A 79 -9.76 -12.69 10.50
CA ASN A 79 -10.90 -11.91 10.01
C ASN A 79 -10.58 -11.24 8.64
N LEU A 80 -9.54 -11.72 7.95
CA LEU A 80 -9.11 -11.20 6.64
C LEU A 80 -8.61 -12.33 5.74
N HIS A 81 -9.30 -12.49 4.62
CA HIS A 81 -9.04 -13.51 3.63
C HIS A 81 -8.94 -12.87 2.25
N ILE A 82 -7.87 -13.13 1.51
CA ILE A 82 -7.66 -12.57 0.17
C ILE A 82 -7.93 -13.65 -0.88
N GLY A 83 -8.80 -13.31 -1.84
CA GLY A 83 -9.08 -14.08 -3.03
C GLY A 83 -8.32 -13.52 -4.23
N LEU A 84 -7.63 -14.40 -4.96
CA LEU A 84 -7.02 -14.11 -6.26
C LEU A 84 -7.45 -15.19 -7.23
N VAL A 85 -8.57 -14.96 -7.91
CA VAL A 85 -9.18 -15.92 -8.82
C VAL A 85 -8.77 -15.61 -10.26
N THR A 86 -8.24 -16.61 -10.95
CA THR A 86 -7.69 -16.48 -12.31
C THR A 86 -8.34 -17.48 -13.23
N ILE A 87 -8.71 -17.04 -14.43
CA ILE A 87 -9.16 -17.88 -15.54
C ILE A 87 -8.07 -17.88 -16.60
N ASP A 88 -7.71 -19.07 -17.07
CA ASP A 88 -7.01 -19.26 -18.34
C ASP A 88 -8.06 -19.41 -19.45
N THR A 89 -8.17 -18.39 -20.29
CA THR A 89 -9.15 -18.34 -21.38
C THR A 89 -8.61 -18.94 -22.67
N GLN A 90 -7.38 -19.48 -22.67
CA GLN A 90 -6.72 -20.09 -23.83
C GLN A 90 -6.70 -19.22 -25.10
N GLY A 91 -6.68 -17.90 -24.90
CA GLY A 91 -6.65 -16.92 -26.00
C GLY A 91 -8.02 -16.65 -26.64
N LEU A 92 -9.11 -17.20 -26.09
CA LEU A 92 -10.44 -17.15 -26.70
C LEU A 92 -11.23 -15.87 -26.40
N LEU A 93 -10.69 -14.95 -25.59
CA LEU A 93 -11.31 -13.64 -25.41
C LEU A 93 -11.12 -12.78 -26.65
N THR A 94 -12.23 -12.21 -27.14
CA THR A 94 -12.23 -11.35 -28.33
C THR A 94 -11.56 -10.01 -28.03
N PRO A 95 -10.48 -9.62 -28.72
CA PRO A 95 -9.86 -8.30 -28.58
C PRO A 95 -10.85 -7.16 -28.85
N GLY A 96 -10.83 -6.13 -28.02
CA GLY A 96 -11.80 -5.02 -28.06
C GLY A 96 -13.19 -5.39 -27.54
N GLY A 97 -13.43 -6.66 -27.18
CA GLY A 97 -14.71 -7.14 -26.67
C GLY A 97 -14.97 -6.73 -25.21
N ILE A 98 -16.23 -6.52 -24.89
CA ILE A 98 -16.70 -6.28 -23.53
C ILE A 98 -16.99 -7.62 -22.86
N VAL A 99 -16.58 -7.75 -21.60
CA VAL A 99 -16.78 -8.95 -20.80
C VAL A 99 -17.35 -8.55 -19.45
N SER A 100 -18.55 -9.03 -19.13
CA SER A 100 -19.11 -8.94 -17.77
C SER A 100 -18.62 -10.10 -16.93
N TYR A 101 -18.56 -9.92 -15.62
CA TYR A 101 -18.14 -11.00 -14.73
C TYR A 101 -18.96 -11.07 -13.45
N ASN A 102 -19.03 -12.28 -12.88
CA ASN A 102 -19.59 -12.53 -11.56
C ASN A 102 -18.57 -13.30 -10.70
N LEU A 103 -18.61 -13.06 -9.39
CA LEU A 103 -17.86 -13.85 -8.42
C LEU A 103 -18.83 -14.71 -7.64
N LEU A 104 -18.55 -16.01 -7.59
CA LEU A 104 -19.28 -17.00 -6.80
C LEU A 104 -18.46 -17.30 -5.54
N PHE A 105 -19.11 -17.28 -4.39
CA PHE A 105 -18.52 -17.55 -3.09
C PHE A 105 -19.23 -18.73 -2.45
N SER A 106 -18.49 -19.80 -2.17
CA SER A 106 -19.00 -20.96 -1.44
C SER A 106 -18.19 -21.23 -0.18
N GLY A 107 -18.79 -21.91 0.79
CA GLY A 107 -18.14 -22.23 2.06
C GLY A 107 -18.82 -23.40 2.77
N THR A 108 -18.04 -24.12 3.58
CA THR A 108 -18.57 -25.19 4.42
C THR A 108 -19.50 -24.58 5.46
N SER A 109 -20.80 -24.86 5.37
CA SER A 109 -21.83 -24.39 6.31
C SER A 109 -22.26 -22.93 6.19
N VAL A 110 -22.02 -22.26 5.05
CA VAL A 110 -22.64 -20.97 4.73
C VAL A 110 -23.27 -21.04 3.35
N ALA A 111 -24.40 -20.36 3.16
CA ALA A 111 -25.08 -20.31 1.86
C ALA A 111 -24.17 -19.70 0.79
N ASP A 112 -24.22 -20.28 -0.41
CA ASP A 112 -23.53 -19.73 -1.57
C ASP A 112 -24.04 -18.32 -1.84
N SER A 113 -23.11 -17.45 -2.23
CA SER A 113 -23.41 -16.05 -2.53
C SER A 113 -22.65 -15.58 -3.76
N ASN A 114 -23.10 -14.46 -4.34
CA ASN A 114 -22.45 -13.83 -5.48
C ASN A 114 -22.66 -12.32 -5.44
N LEU A 115 -22.17 -11.59 -6.44
CA LEU A 115 -22.29 -10.12 -6.45
C LEU A 115 -23.75 -9.64 -6.41
N ILE A 116 -24.68 -10.43 -6.95
CA ILE A 116 -26.12 -10.15 -6.98
C ILE A 116 -26.73 -10.35 -5.59
N SER A 117 -26.55 -11.52 -4.99
CA SER A 117 -27.14 -11.85 -3.68
C SER A 117 -26.51 -11.06 -2.53
N LEU A 118 -25.29 -10.55 -2.71
CA LEU A 118 -24.64 -9.61 -1.81
C LEU A 118 -25.10 -8.15 -2.00
N GLY A 119 -26.03 -7.88 -2.93
CA GLY A 119 -26.61 -6.55 -3.15
C GLY A 119 -25.66 -5.54 -3.79
N LEU A 120 -24.57 -5.98 -4.42
CA LEU A 120 -23.52 -5.07 -4.94
C LEU A 120 -23.85 -4.45 -6.30
N LEU A 121 -24.97 -4.85 -6.91
CA LEU A 121 -25.40 -4.31 -8.20
C LEU A 121 -26.44 -3.19 -8.06
N ASN A 122 -26.89 -2.89 -6.84
CA ASN A 122 -27.89 -1.86 -6.55
C ASN A 122 -27.33 -0.82 -5.58
N GLU A 123 -28.09 0.25 -5.34
CA GLU A 123 -27.72 1.27 -4.36
C GLU A 123 -27.51 0.64 -2.98
N PRO A 124 -26.48 1.06 -2.22
CA PRO A 124 -25.60 2.21 -2.48
C PRO A 124 -24.33 1.91 -3.31
N VAL A 125 -24.13 0.69 -3.83
CA VAL A 125 -22.80 0.25 -4.33
C VAL A 125 -22.72 0.10 -5.86
N VAL A 126 -23.84 -0.09 -6.58
CA VAL A 126 -23.99 -0.14 -8.06
C VAL A 126 -22.68 -0.37 -8.82
N LEU A 127 -22.10 -1.57 -8.73
CA LEU A 127 -20.77 -1.84 -9.30
C LEU A 127 -20.75 -1.74 -10.84
N GLY A 128 -21.83 -2.15 -11.53
CA GLY A 128 -21.91 -2.13 -12.99
C GLY A 128 -22.35 -0.79 -13.61
N PHE A 129 -22.30 0.32 -12.86
CA PHE A 129 -22.78 1.66 -13.26
C PHE A 129 -24.29 1.78 -13.56
N LYS A 130 -25.00 0.67 -13.75
CA LYS A 130 -26.46 0.60 -13.81
C LYS A 130 -26.97 -0.37 -12.76
N ALA A 131 -28.13 -0.06 -12.19
CA ALA A 131 -28.79 -0.95 -11.24
C ALA A 131 -29.00 -2.35 -11.84
N GLY A 132 -28.60 -3.38 -11.09
CA GLY A 132 -28.68 -4.78 -11.47
C GLY A 132 -27.70 -5.24 -12.57
N GLN A 133 -26.86 -4.35 -13.10
CA GLN A 133 -25.85 -4.71 -14.11
C GLN A 133 -24.58 -5.24 -13.44
N LEU A 134 -24.03 -6.35 -13.96
CA LEU A 134 -22.73 -6.86 -13.51
C LEU A 134 -21.60 -5.87 -13.84
N PRO A 135 -20.54 -5.81 -13.02
CA PRO A 135 -19.32 -5.16 -13.44
C PRO A 135 -18.76 -5.84 -14.69
N SER A 136 -18.04 -5.06 -15.49
CA SER A 136 -17.47 -5.52 -16.76
C SER A 136 -16.12 -4.86 -16.98
N PHE A 137 -15.29 -5.46 -17.80
CA PHE A 137 -14.08 -4.83 -18.33
C PHE A 137 -14.05 -4.99 -19.85
N GLN A 138 -13.06 -4.37 -20.48
CA GLN A 138 -12.85 -4.50 -21.90
C GLN A 138 -11.48 -5.08 -22.20
N VAL A 139 -11.45 -6.05 -23.11
CA VAL A 139 -10.21 -6.67 -23.58
C VAL A 139 -9.51 -5.69 -24.51
N ALA A 140 -8.20 -5.51 -24.35
CA ALA A 140 -7.44 -4.58 -25.19
C ALA A 140 -7.56 -4.92 -26.69
N PRO A 141 -7.74 -3.91 -27.56
CA PRO A 141 -7.91 -4.10 -29.00
C PRO A 141 -6.58 -4.41 -29.69
N LEU A 142 -6.66 -4.97 -30.89
CA LEU A 142 -5.46 -5.19 -31.72
C LEU A 142 -4.97 -3.93 -32.41
N LYS A 143 -5.84 -2.94 -32.64
CA LYS A 143 -5.44 -1.66 -33.24
C LYS A 143 -5.01 -0.68 -32.17
N LEU A 144 -3.83 -0.07 -32.34
CA LEU A 144 -3.31 0.91 -31.39
C LEU A 144 -4.18 2.17 -31.28
N GLU A 145 -4.84 2.59 -32.37
CA GLU A 145 -5.73 3.76 -32.39
C GLU A 145 -6.97 3.61 -31.51
N ASP A 146 -7.34 2.36 -31.19
CA ASP A 146 -8.47 2.02 -30.33
C ASP A 146 -8.03 1.87 -28.86
N LEU A 147 -6.72 1.77 -28.58
CA LEU A 147 -6.21 1.58 -27.23
C LEU A 147 -6.47 2.83 -26.38
N ARG A 148 -6.98 2.59 -25.18
CA ARG A 148 -7.23 3.60 -24.13
C ARG A 148 -6.59 3.13 -22.84
N ILE A 149 -5.72 3.96 -22.28
CA ILE A 149 -5.01 3.70 -21.03
C ILE A 149 -5.32 4.85 -20.07
N ALA A 150 -5.63 4.51 -18.83
CA ALA A 150 -5.66 5.47 -17.73
C ALA A 150 -4.38 5.32 -16.90
N HIS A 151 -3.94 6.40 -16.27
CA HIS A 151 -2.74 6.42 -15.43
C HIS A 151 -2.97 7.35 -14.23
N GLY A 152 -2.46 6.95 -13.06
CA GLY A 152 -2.46 7.77 -11.86
C GLY A 152 -1.49 7.24 -10.80
N SER A 153 -1.18 8.08 -9.82
CA SER A 153 -0.33 7.77 -8.66
C SER A 153 -0.66 8.72 -7.50
N CYS A 154 0.10 8.63 -6.41
CA CYS A 154 0.12 9.63 -5.32
C CYS A 154 -1.25 9.86 -4.67
N ARG A 155 -1.87 8.78 -4.21
CA ARG A 155 -3.24 8.82 -3.68
C ARG A 155 -3.27 9.03 -2.16
N LYS A 156 -2.83 10.20 -1.71
CA LYS A 156 -2.76 10.55 -0.28
C LYS A 156 -4.16 10.88 0.28
N PRO A 157 -4.67 10.17 1.33
CA PRO A 157 -6.01 10.42 1.87
C PRO A 157 -6.26 11.84 2.39
N HIS A 158 -5.19 12.54 2.76
CA HIS A 158 -5.23 13.92 3.24
C HIS A 158 -4.40 14.87 2.39
N GLY A 159 -4.16 14.48 1.12
CA GLY A 159 -3.60 15.38 0.11
C GLY A 159 -4.57 16.50 -0.26
N GLU A 160 -4.06 17.52 -0.94
CA GLU A 160 -4.90 18.58 -1.48
C GLU A 160 -5.66 18.10 -2.72
N GLY A 161 -6.91 18.53 -2.84
CA GLY A 161 -7.74 18.27 -4.02
C GLY A 161 -8.60 17.01 -3.91
N ARG A 162 -9.21 16.65 -5.05
CA ARG A 162 -10.15 15.53 -5.15
C ARG A 162 -9.45 14.28 -5.63
N ASP A 163 -9.89 13.13 -5.13
CA ASP A 163 -9.37 11.83 -5.52
C ASP A 163 -9.54 11.55 -7.03
N GLY A 164 -8.41 11.48 -7.75
CA GLY A 164 -8.37 11.21 -9.18
C GLY A 164 -8.98 9.86 -9.59
N LEU A 165 -8.88 8.84 -8.73
CA LEU A 165 -9.47 7.52 -9.02
C LEU A 165 -11.00 7.55 -8.93
N ALA A 166 -11.55 8.33 -8.00
CA ALA A 166 -12.99 8.60 -7.94
C ALA A 166 -13.46 9.40 -9.17
N ILE A 167 -12.63 10.34 -9.66
CA ILE A 167 -12.91 11.10 -10.89
C ILE A 167 -12.95 10.19 -12.11
N LEU A 168 -12.06 9.19 -12.21
CA LEU A 168 -12.07 8.22 -13.31
C LEU A 168 -13.43 7.53 -13.44
N ALA A 169 -14.03 7.08 -12.33
CA ALA A 169 -15.36 6.50 -12.36
C ALA A 169 -16.42 7.49 -12.90
N LYS A 170 -16.38 8.76 -12.47
CA LYS A 170 -17.31 9.78 -12.98
C LYS A 170 -17.16 10.02 -14.47
N VAL A 171 -15.93 10.05 -14.98
CA VAL A 171 -15.66 10.22 -16.42
C VAL A 171 -16.20 9.02 -17.21
N MET A 172 -16.05 7.82 -16.67
CA MET A 172 -16.52 6.59 -17.30
C MET A 172 -18.04 6.41 -17.24
N GLU A 173 -18.77 7.15 -16.40
CA GLU A 173 -20.21 6.93 -16.18
C GLU A 173 -21.03 6.99 -17.48
N ALA A 174 -20.69 7.91 -18.38
CA ALA A 174 -21.33 8.02 -19.69
C ALA A 174 -21.08 6.79 -20.59
N ASP A 175 -19.94 6.11 -20.43
CA ASP A 175 -19.60 4.89 -21.18
C ASP A 175 -20.47 3.69 -20.81
N PHE A 176 -21.23 3.80 -19.73
CA PHE A 176 -22.22 2.81 -19.36
C PHE A 176 -23.63 3.32 -19.63
N THR A 177 -23.91 4.58 -19.32
CA THR A 177 -25.27 5.12 -19.24
C THR A 177 -25.81 5.71 -20.53
N ASP A 178 -24.95 6.27 -21.40
CA ASP A 178 -25.35 6.84 -22.69
C ASP A 178 -25.46 5.74 -23.76
N PRO A 179 -26.64 5.49 -24.37
CA PRO A 179 -26.79 4.47 -25.41
C PRO A 179 -25.83 4.60 -26.61
N ALA A 180 -25.39 5.81 -26.95
CA ALA A 180 -24.45 6.05 -28.05
C ALA A 180 -23.02 5.57 -27.73
N ARG A 181 -22.64 5.61 -26.44
CA ARG A 181 -21.31 5.19 -25.95
C ARG A 181 -21.32 3.80 -25.34
N ALA A 182 -22.43 3.39 -24.74
CA ALA A 182 -22.54 2.15 -23.97
C ALA A 182 -22.18 0.93 -24.81
N ASN A 183 -22.57 0.92 -26.09
CA ASN A 183 -22.27 -0.16 -27.02
C ASN A 183 -20.96 0.07 -27.80
N ASP A 184 -20.34 1.23 -27.66
CA ASP A 184 -19.02 1.50 -28.23
C ASP A 184 -17.99 0.91 -27.26
N SER A 185 -17.32 -0.15 -27.71
CA SER A 185 -16.27 -0.71 -26.89
C SER A 185 -15.08 0.26 -26.82
N GLN A 186 -14.79 1.10 -27.81
CA GLN A 186 -13.53 1.87 -27.87
C GLN A 186 -13.39 3.05 -26.89
N VAL A 187 -14.42 3.34 -26.09
CA VAL A 187 -14.43 4.53 -25.21
C VAL A 187 -13.86 4.28 -23.81
N ARG A 188 -13.88 3.03 -23.33
CA ARG A 188 -13.47 2.70 -21.96
C ARG A 188 -11.97 2.48 -21.84
N PRO A 189 -11.34 2.80 -20.70
CA PRO A 189 -9.96 2.41 -20.43
C PRO A 189 -9.81 0.89 -20.42
N HIS A 190 -8.83 0.37 -21.17
CA HIS A 190 -8.50 -1.05 -21.23
C HIS A 190 -7.53 -1.48 -20.13
N CYS A 191 -6.77 -0.52 -19.60
CA CYS A 191 -5.91 -0.72 -18.44
C CYS A 191 -5.70 0.60 -17.70
N LEU A 192 -5.64 0.52 -16.37
CA LEU A 192 -5.25 1.57 -15.46
C LEU A 192 -3.88 1.22 -14.87
N PHE A 193 -2.90 2.10 -15.09
CA PHE A 193 -1.58 1.98 -14.50
C PHE A 193 -1.47 2.83 -13.25
N HIS A 194 -1.20 2.18 -12.12
CA HIS A 194 -0.83 2.82 -10.87
C HIS A 194 0.69 2.77 -10.71
N THR A 195 1.34 3.92 -10.80
CA THR A 195 2.81 4.03 -10.71
C THR A 195 3.33 4.23 -9.29
N GLY A 196 2.63 3.66 -8.30
CA GLY A 196 2.99 3.73 -6.88
C GLY A 196 2.25 4.78 -6.07
N ASP A 197 2.63 4.89 -4.80
CA ASP A 197 1.98 5.70 -3.76
C ASP A 197 0.48 5.43 -3.67
N GLN A 198 0.13 4.14 -3.66
CA GLN A 198 -1.26 3.76 -3.45
C GLN A 198 -1.67 3.98 -2.00
N ILE A 199 -0.74 3.75 -1.07
CA ILE A 199 -0.84 4.18 0.32
C ILE A 199 0.30 5.15 0.64
N TYR A 200 0.15 5.90 1.72
CA TYR A 200 1.22 6.70 2.32
C TYR A 200 1.50 6.10 3.69
N ALA A 201 2.62 5.39 3.82
CA ALA A 201 2.99 4.62 4.99
C ALA A 201 3.76 5.45 6.01
N ASP A 202 4.45 6.49 5.58
CA ASP A 202 5.31 7.36 6.37
C ASP A 202 4.64 8.66 6.79
N ASP A 203 3.73 9.18 5.98
CA ASP A 203 2.91 10.34 6.29
C ASP A 203 1.43 9.96 6.36
N VAL A 204 1.01 9.44 7.51
CA VAL A 204 -0.39 9.06 7.77
C VAL A 204 -1.11 10.19 8.53
N SER A 205 -2.35 10.48 8.15
CA SER A 205 -3.18 11.42 8.92
C SER A 205 -3.34 10.96 10.37
N ALA A 206 -3.23 11.90 11.32
CA ALA A 206 -3.46 11.61 12.74
C ALA A 206 -4.90 11.13 13.03
N PHE A 207 -5.85 11.45 12.14
CA PHE A 207 -7.24 11.02 12.21
C PHE A 207 -7.50 9.65 11.59
N LEU A 208 -6.60 9.19 10.72
CA LEU A 208 -6.71 7.90 10.05
C LEU A 208 -5.95 6.80 10.79
N ALA A 209 -4.75 7.12 11.26
CA ALA A 209 -3.87 6.12 11.83
C ALA A 209 -4.43 5.30 13.02
N PRO A 210 -5.19 5.86 13.99
CA PRO A 210 -5.76 5.02 15.04
C PRO A 210 -6.85 4.08 14.50
N LEU A 211 -7.50 4.44 13.38
CA LEU A 211 -8.44 3.56 12.67
C LEU A 211 -7.70 2.40 12.00
N LEU A 212 -6.53 2.66 11.40
CA LEU A 212 -5.72 1.63 10.75
C LEU A 212 -5.14 0.65 11.76
N ASN A 213 -4.70 1.12 12.93
CA ASN A 213 -4.21 0.25 14.01
C ASN A 213 -5.34 -0.66 14.56
N ASP A 214 -6.50 -0.08 14.88
CA ASP A 214 -7.68 -0.83 15.34
C ASP A 214 -8.14 -1.86 14.30
N ALA A 215 -8.26 -1.44 13.03
CA ALA A 215 -8.64 -2.33 11.95
C ALA A 215 -7.61 -3.44 11.74
N GLY A 216 -6.31 -3.12 11.73
CA GLY A 216 -5.23 -4.09 11.56
C GLY A 216 -5.26 -5.19 12.62
N ILE A 217 -5.38 -4.82 13.90
CA ILE A 217 -5.48 -5.77 15.03
C ILE A 217 -6.72 -6.65 14.87
N GLN A 218 -7.88 -6.06 14.58
CA GLN A 218 -9.13 -6.80 14.45
C GLN A 218 -9.13 -7.76 13.25
N LEU A 219 -8.58 -7.33 12.11
CA LEU A 219 -8.51 -8.14 10.88
C LEU A 219 -7.54 -9.31 11.02
N LEU A 220 -6.39 -9.09 11.65
CA LEU A 220 -5.42 -10.16 11.86
C LEU A 220 -5.81 -11.09 13.02
N GLY A 221 -6.49 -10.57 14.05
CA GLY A 221 -6.82 -11.32 15.27
C GLY A 221 -5.61 -11.58 16.18
N ILE A 222 -4.54 -10.82 15.98
CA ILE A 222 -3.29 -10.86 16.74
C ILE A 222 -2.85 -9.45 17.09
N ILE A 223 -1.96 -9.35 18.08
CA ILE A 223 -1.22 -8.13 18.36
C ILE A 223 0.25 -8.40 18.02
N GLU A 224 0.74 -7.75 16.98
CA GLU A 224 2.15 -7.79 16.59
C GLU A 224 3.01 -7.10 17.65
N SER A 225 4.25 -7.57 17.83
CA SER A 225 5.23 -6.92 18.68
C SER A 225 6.48 -6.60 17.87
N LEU A 226 6.97 -5.36 18.00
CA LEU A 226 8.03 -4.80 17.19
C LEU A 226 9.37 -4.81 17.96
N PRO A 227 10.48 -5.23 17.34
CA PRO A 227 11.78 -5.32 18.01
C PRO A 227 12.51 -3.97 17.97
N LEU A 228 12.35 -3.15 19.01
CA LEU A 228 13.09 -1.89 19.11
C LEU A 228 14.50 -2.13 19.66
N PRO A 229 15.55 -1.56 19.05
CA PRO A 229 16.88 -1.59 19.65
C PRO A 229 16.89 -0.92 21.04
N ARG A 230 17.55 -1.53 22.02
CA ARG A 230 17.80 -0.90 23.32
C ARG A 230 18.80 0.24 23.13
N LEU A 231 18.43 1.46 23.54
CA LEU A 231 19.38 2.58 23.59
C LEU A 231 20.26 2.41 24.83
N THR A 232 21.57 2.26 24.63
CA THR A 232 22.55 2.10 25.73
C THR A 232 23.00 3.43 26.35
N THR A 233 22.54 4.57 25.84
CA THR A 233 22.89 5.90 26.35
C THR A 233 21.63 6.70 26.69
N GLU A 234 21.58 7.25 27.91
CA GLU A 234 20.47 8.10 28.41
C GLU A 234 20.33 9.43 27.65
N LYS A 235 21.34 9.79 26.84
CA LYS A 235 21.31 10.96 25.94
C LYS A 235 21.78 10.57 24.54
N PRO A 236 20.87 10.40 23.57
CA PRO A 236 21.26 10.22 22.18
C PRO A 236 21.63 11.59 21.59
N ASP A 237 22.83 12.08 21.92
CA ASP A 237 23.38 13.33 21.36
C ASP A 237 23.61 13.24 19.84
N LYS A 238 23.47 12.02 19.28
CA LYS A 238 23.55 11.72 17.86
C LYS A 238 22.16 11.35 17.36
N LYS A 239 21.68 12.06 16.32
CA LYS A 239 20.40 11.83 15.63
C LYS A 239 20.18 10.36 15.19
N PHE A 240 21.26 9.58 15.07
CA PHE A 240 21.21 8.15 14.76
C PHE A 240 22.29 7.42 15.59
N PRO A 241 21.95 6.69 16.67
CA PRO A 241 22.92 5.80 17.28
C PRO A 241 23.31 4.73 16.25
N VAL A 242 24.61 4.58 15.99
CA VAL A 242 25.13 3.46 15.18
C VAL A 242 24.94 2.21 16.03
N LEU A 243 23.79 1.57 15.84
CA LEU A 243 23.49 0.27 16.42
C LEU A 243 24.15 -0.76 15.51
N LYS A 244 25.29 -1.29 15.94
CA LYS A 244 25.81 -2.57 15.45
C LYS A 244 25.40 -3.61 16.48
N PRO A 245 24.15 -4.10 16.46
CA PRO A 245 23.79 -5.11 17.41
C PRO A 245 24.67 -6.34 17.19
N ASP A 246 25.13 -6.96 18.27
CA ASP A 246 25.77 -8.27 18.16
C ASP A 246 24.70 -9.26 17.73
N LEU A 247 24.74 -9.68 16.46
CA LEU A 247 23.77 -10.61 15.89
C LEU A 247 23.76 -11.95 16.63
N SER A 248 24.80 -12.28 17.40
CA SER A 248 24.82 -13.48 18.23
C SER A 248 23.87 -13.40 19.44
N ASN A 249 23.54 -12.19 19.93
CA ASN A 249 22.67 -11.93 21.07
C ASN A 249 21.54 -10.91 20.78
N LEU A 250 21.14 -10.75 19.51
CA LEU A 250 20.16 -9.74 19.06
C LEU A 250 18.84 -9.74 19.87
N ALA A 251 18.39 -10.90 20.35
CA ALA A 251 17.16 -11.01 21.15
C ALA A 251 17.28 -10.34 22.54
N GLU A 252 18.49 -10.23 23.09
CA GLU A 252 18.77 -9.56 24.37
C GLU A 252 18.96 -8.05 24.19
N GLU A 253 19.39 -7.63 23.01
CA GLU A 253 19.65 -6.23 22.65
C GLU A 253 18.42 -5.46 22.14
N VAL A 254 17.27 -6.14 22.01
CA VAL A 254 16.00 -5.50 21.64
C VAL A 254 15.01 -5.47 22.81
N SER A 255 14.07 -4.53 22.73
CA SER A 255 12.86 -4.47 23.54
C SER A 255 11.66 -4.68 22.62
N TRP A 256 10.84 -5.66 22.95
CA TRP A 256 9.63 -5.98 22.20
C TRP A 256 8.48 -5.09 22.66
N ILE A 257 7.90 -4.33 21.74
CA ILE A 257 6.78 -3.43 22.04
C ILE A 257 5.60 -3.79 21.16
N ASP A 258 4.46 -4.12 21.78
CA ASP A 258 3.22 -4.38 21.03
C ASP A 258 2.82 -3.17 20.19
N ALA A 259 2.50 -3.39 18.93
CA ALA A 259 2.06 -2.38 17.97
C ALA A 259 0.59 -1.98 18.19
N THR A 260 0.27 -1.47 19.39
CA THR A 260 -1.06 -0.94 19.72
C THR A 260 -1.01 0.57 19.82
N ALA A 261 -2.10 1.28 19.55
CA ALA A 261 -2.17 2.73 19.71
C ALA A 261 -1.84 3.24 21.14
N GLU A 262 -1.88 2.37 22.16
CA GLU A 262 -1.47 2.69 23.52
C GLU A 262 0.06 2.72 23.68
N LYS A 263 0.76 1.71 23.15
CA LYS A 263 2.24 1.62 23.24
C LYS A 263 2.93 2.38 22.09
N TRP A 264 2.25 2.49 20.95
CA TRP A 264 2.60 3.21 19.73
C TRP A 264 1.61 4.32 19.36
N PRO A 265 1.41 5.36 20.19
CA PRO A 265 0.50 6.43 19.84
C PRO A 265 0.95 7.33 18.72
N MET A 266 -0.06 7.99 18.16
CA MET A 266 0.06 8.80 16.97
C MET A 266 0.85 10.09 17.16
N MET A 267 1.14 10.74 16.04
CA MET A 267 1.91 11.97 15.78
C MET A 267 3.30 11.96 16.43
N ARG A 268 3.98 10.81 16.39
CA ARG A 268 5.36 10.62 16.85
C ARG A 268 6.34 10.69 15.69
N ARG A 269 7.35 11.55 15.83
CA ARG A 269 8.59 11.50 15.03
C ARG A 269 9.50 10.30 15.38
N ALA A 270 9.03 9.40 16.26
CA ALA A 270 9.85 8.37 16.87
C ALA A 270 10.34 7.31 15.89
N THR A 271 9.60 7.05 14.81
CA THR A 271 9.96 6.02 13.84
C THR A 271 11.36 6.27 13.28
N ASN A 272 11.74 7.52 12.99
CA ASN A 272 13.03 7.85 12.35
C ASN A 272 14.21 7.62 13.30
N TYR A 273 14.04 7.92 14.59
CA TYR A 273 15.06 7.69 15.61
C TYR A 273 15.38 6.20 15.82
N TYR A 274 14.38 5.33 15.69
CA TYR A 274 14.52 3.91 16.02
C TYR A 274 14.64 2.99 14.80
N SER A 275 14.25 3.42 13.60
CA SER A 275 14.26 2.59 12.39
C SER A 275 15.55 2.75 11.56
N GLY A 276 16.25 3.88 11.70
CA GLY A 276 17.35 4.25 10.81
C GLY A 276 16.90 4.91 9.50
N PHE A 277 15.61 5.26 9.37
CA PHE A 277 15.07 6.06 8.28
C PHE A 277 15.45 7.54 8.42
N SER A 278 15.28 8.33 7.35
CA SER A 278 15.73 9.72 7.26
C SER A 278 14.62 10.78 7.24
N GLY A 279 13.34 10.38 7.23
CA GLY A 279 12.20 11.29 7.17
C GLY A 279 11.97 12.10 8.46
N ASP A 280 10.98 12.99 8.45
CA ASP A 280 10.57 13.85 9.58
C ASP A 280 9.06 13.76 9.88
N GLU A 281 8.36 12.81 9.24
CA GLU A 281 6.92 12.65 9.30
C GLU A 281 6.44 12.20 10.68
N ALA A 282 5.20 12.60 11.02
CA ALA A 282 4.67 12.40 12.36
C ALA A 282 4.00 11.04 12.55
N ASN A 283 3.60 10.32 11.51
CA ASN A 283 2.85 9.07 11.65
C ASN A 283 3.26 8.05 10.61
N HIS A 284 3.99 7.03 11.05
CA HIS A 284 4.41 5.95 10.18
C HIS A 284 3.65 4.65 10.53
N LEU A 285 3.20 3.89 9.53
CA LEU A 285 2.71 2.53 9.66
C LEU A 285 3.87 1.60 10.02
N THR A 286 3.69 0.73 11.00
CA THR A 286 4.78 -0.08 11.54
C THR A 286 4.46 -1.57 11.51
N ALA A 287 3.23 -1.92 11.89
CA ALA A 287 2.74 -3.28 11.92
C ALA A 287 2.15 -3.69 10.57
N PHE A 288 2.29 -4.96 10.20
CA PHE A 288 1.74 -5.51 8.97
C PHE A 288 0.23 -5.32 8.87
N GLY A 289 -0.49 -5.44 9.99
CA GLY A 289 -1.92 -5.17 10.06
C GLY A 289 -2.28 -3.74 9.67
N GLU A 290 -1.44 -2.76 10.00
CA GLU A 290 -1.64 -1.35 9.64
C GLU A 290 -1.47 -1.14 8.13
N PHE A 291 -0.47 -1.77 7.50
CA PHE A 291 -0.31 -1.77 6.05
C PHE A 291 -1.50 -2.43 5.33
N CYS A 292 -1.97 -3.59 5.82
CA CYS A 292 -3.17 -4.24 5.27
C CYS A 292 -4.40 -3.35 5.38
N ALA A 293 -4.61 -2.73 6.55
CA ALA A 293 -5.72 -1.81 6.76
C ALA A 293 -5.62 -0.58 5.85
N ALA A 294 -4.42 -0.03 5.65
CA ALA A 294 -4.21 1.12 4.77
C ALA A 294 -4.73 0.83 3.35
N TYR A 295 -4.35 -0.29 2.73
CA TYR A 295 -4.87 -0.68 1.42
C TYR A 295 -6.39 -0.86 1.39
N LEU A 296 -6.98 -1.47 2.42
CA LEU A 296 -8.42 -1.68 2.48
C LEU A 296 -9.20 -0.37 2.61
N PHE A 297 -8.73 0.56 3.46
CA PHE A 297 -9.31 1.89 3.63
C PHE A 297 -9.18 2.74 2.37
N GLN A 298 -8.10 2.53 1.64
CA GLN A 298 -7.80 3.22 0.40
C GLN A 298 -8.79 2.84 -0.70
N TRP A 299 -9.14 1.57 -0.84
CA TRP A 299 -9.95 1.08 -1.97
C TRP A 299 -11.41 0.82 -1.64
N SER A 300 -11.81 0.86 -0.36
CA SER A 300 -13.15 0.51 0.08
C SER A 300 -13.64 1.35 1.26
N ASN A 301 -14.92 1.72 1.21
CA ASN A 301 -15.61 2.42 2.30
C ASN A 301 -16.11 1.48 3.41
N VAL A 302 -16.06 0.15 3.24
CA VAL A 302 -16.68 -0.82 4.16
C VAL A 302 -16.10 -0.76 5.57
N LEU A 303 -14.77 -0.66 5.67
CA LEU A 303 -14.07 -0.63 6.95
C LEU A 303 -14.04 0.75 7.59
N TRP A 304 -14.63 1.79 6.99
CA TRP A 304 -14.63 3.11 7.61
C TRP A 304 -15.70 3.19 8.70
N PRO A 305 -15.40 3.78 9.87
CA PRO A 305 -16.45 4.12 10.84
C PRO A 305 -17.31 5.27 10.31
N ASP A 306 -18.51 5.47 10.87
CA ASP A 306 -19.40 6.56 10.46
C ASP A 306 -18.75 7.94 10.67
N ALA A 307 -18.08 8.12 11.81
CA ALA A 307 -17.36 9.34 12.18
C ALA A 307 -15.86 9.09 12.38
N LEU A 308 -15.05 10.05 11.94
CA LEU A 308 -13.63 10.15 12.31
C LEU A 308 -13.49 10.53 13.79
N PRO A 309 -12.31 10.27 14.40
CA PRO A 309 -12.02 10.71 15.75
C PRO A 309 -12.35 12.19 15.99
N ASP A 310 -12.96 12.48 17.14
CA ASP A 310 -13.14 13.86 17.59
C ASP A 310 -11.77 14.51 17.82
N PRO A 311 -11.49 15.70 17.28
CA PRO A 311 -10.19 16.35 17.45
C PRO A 311 -9.81 16.61 18.92
N GLY A 312 -10.77 16.97 19.76
CA GLY A 312 -10.53 17.21 21.18
C GLY A 312 -10.17 15.91 21.90
N ALA A 313 -10.96 14.87 21.71
CA ALA A 313 -10.71 13.55 22.28
C ALA A 313 -9.37 12.95 21.80
N LEU A 314 -9.02 13.13 20.52
CA LEU A 314 -7.75 12.68 19.97
C LEU A 314 -6.56 13.41 20.62
N PHE A 315 -6.69 14.72 20.85
CA PHE A 315 -5.69 15.50 21.60
C PHE A 315 -5.58 15.02 23.06
N ASP A 316 -6.72 14.83 23.73
CA ASP A 316 -6.78 14.45 25.15
C ASP A 316 -6.22 13.05 25.39
N ALA A 317 -6.55 12.08 24.51
CA ALA A 317 -6.01 10.73 24.56
C ALA A 317 -4.48 10.71 24.51
N ARG A 318 -3.87 11.70 23.85
CA ARG A 318 -2.42 11.87 23.78
C ARG A 318 -1.82 12.45 25.06
N LEU A 319 -2.54 13.30 25.78
CA LEU A 319 -2.07 13.83 27.07
C LEU A 319 -1.98 12.74 28.14
N SER A 320 -2.91 11.77 28.09
CA SER A 320 -3.06 10.71 29.09
C SER A 320 -2.14 9.50 28.90
N GLN A 321 -1.33 9.46 27.84
CA GLN A 321 -0.51 8.28 27.52
C GLN A 321 0.67 8.13 28.47
N SER A 322 0.74 6.96 29.09
CA SER A 322 1.74 6.57 30.09
C SER A 322 3.17 6.69 29.57
N THR A 323 4.05 7.18 30.43
CA THR A 323 5.50 7.32 30.22
C THR A 323 6.27 6.01 30.45
N SER A 324 5.60 4.85 30.54
CA SER A 324 6.23 3.59 30.95
C SER A 324 7.12 2.93 29.89
N SER A 325 7.17 3.41 28.65
CA SER A 325 8.11 2.88 27.65
C SER A 325 9.50 3.51 27.81
N SER A 326 10.54 2.68 27.89
CA SER A 326 11.97 3.07 27.89
C SER A 326 12.43 3.80 26.62
N ALA A 327 11.59 3.85 25.59
CA ALA A 327 11.88 4.58 24.36
C ALA A 327 11.66 6.09 24.55
N LEU A 328 12.77 6.82 24.67
CA LEU A 328 12.88 8.27 24.87
C LEU A 328 11.90 9.13 24.03
N TYR A 329 11.58 8.72 22.81
CA TYR A 329 10.76 9.48 21.85
C TYR A 329 9.28 9.05 21.77
N LEU A 330 8.85 8.15 22.65
CA LEU A 330 7.45 7.76 22.80
C LEU A 330 6.69 8.65 23.82
N LYS A 331 7.31 9.74 24.30
CA LYS A 331 6.73 10.66 25.29
C LYS A 331 5.56 11.50 24.71
N PRO A 332 4.57 11.90 25.54
CA PRO A 332 3.46 12.76 25.12
C PRO A 332 3.92 14.16 24.67
N PHE A 333 3.08 14.89 23.91
CA PHE A 333 3.42 16.25 23.40
C PHE A 333 3.62 17.27 24.54
N PHE A 334 2.88 17.11 25.62
CA PHE A 334 2.93 17.96 26.81
C PHE A 334 3.04 17.05 28.03
N PRO A 335 4.23 16.47 28.30
CA PRO A 335 4.39 15.58 29.45
C PRO A 335 4.02 16.35 30.71
N LYS A 336 3.03 15.84 31.45
CA LYS A 336 2.70 16.39 32.75
C LYS A 336 3.95 16.28 33.62
N PRO A 337 4.45 17.39 34.21
CA PRO A 337 5.63 17.35 35.07
C PRO A 337 5.47 16.29 36.16
N ALA A 338 6.50 15.48 36.42
CA ALA A 338 6.42 14.41 37.41
C ALA A 338 6.11 14.94 38.82
N ASN A 339 6.56 16.16 39.12
CA ASN A 339 6.29 16.89 40.36
C ASN A 339 5.12 17.88 40.22
N PHE A 340 4.22 17.71 39.23
CA PHE A 340 3.17 18.68 38.94
C PHE A 340 2.36 19.05 40.19
N ASP A 341 2.00 18.08 41.02
CA ASP A 341 1.22 18.31 42.23
C ASP A 341 1.98 19.13 43.30
N GLN A 342 3.31 19.17 43.21
CA GLN A 342 4.21 19.93 44.09
C GLN A 342 4.59 21.30 43.52
N LEU A 343 4.23 21.61 42.27
CA LEU A 343 4.50 22.91 41.65
C LEU A 343 3.69 24.03 42.31
N ALA A 344 4.23 25.26 42.24
CA ALA A 344 3.51 26.47 42.62
C ALA A 344 2.23 26.64 41.79
N ALA A 345 1.22 27.31 42.35
CA ALA A 345 -0.07 27.52 41.67
C ALA A 345 0.09 28.21 40.30
N GLU A 346 1.04 29.14 40.19
CA GLU A 346 1.35 29.86 38.96
C GLU A 346 1.91 28.93 37.87
N ASP A 347 2.84 28.03 38.21
CA ASP A 347 3.42 27.07 37.27
C ASP A 347 2.41 26.01 36.82
N LYS A 348 1.56 25.53 37.75
CA LYS A 348 0.43 24.64 37.43
C LYS A 348 -0.52 25.30 36.44
N LYS A 349 -0.86 26.58 36.69
CA LYS A 349 -1.72 27.37 35.82
C LYS A 349 -1.06 27.58 34.44
N LYS A 350 0.23 27.92 34.39
CA LYS A 350 0.97 28.11 33.13
C LYS A 350 0.99 26.85 32.26
N TYR A 351 1.24 25.68 32.85
CA TYR A 351 1.17 24.41 32.16
C TYR A 351 -0.25 24.16 31.62
N THR A 352 -1.26 24.31 32.49
CA THR A 352 -2.67 24.04 32.13
C THR A 352 -3.16 24.97 31.03
N ASP A 353 -2.83 26.26 31.10
CA ASP A 353 -3.18 27.27 30.08
C ASP A 353 -2.51 26.94 28.73
N SER A 354 -1.25 26.49 28.76
CA SER A 354 -0.52 26.10 27.55
C SER A 354 -1.12 24.85 26.88
N VAL A 355 -1.51 23.85 27.67
CA VAL A 355 -2.22 22.66 27.17
C VAL A 355 -3.58 23.05 26.60
N ALA A 356 -4.33 23.92 27.28
CA ALA A 356 -5.63 24.39 26.81
C ALA A 356 -5.54 25.16 25.49
N GLU A 357 -4.56 26.05 25.33
CA GLU A 357 -4.34 26.81 24.10
C GLU A 357 -3.88 25.92 22.94
N ALA A 358 -3.00 24.94 23.22
CA ALA A 358 -2.58 23.95 22.23
C ALA A 358 -3.76 23.09 21.76
N ARG A 359 -4.60 22.62 22.71
CA ARG A 359 -5.82 21.87 22.40
C ARG A 359 -6.77 22.69 21.53
N LYS A 360 -7.02 23.94 21.91
CA LYS A 360 -7.87 24.87 21.16
C LYS A 360 -7.35 25.08 19.73
N THR A 361 -6.04 25.27 19.57
CA THR A 361 -5.38 25.42 18.27
C THR A 361 -5.51 24.17 17.41
N PHE A 362 -5.29 22.98 18.00
CA PHE A 362 -5.43 21.70 17.31
C PHE A 362 -6.86 21.48 16.79
N VAL A 363 -7.85 21.68 17.67
CA VAL A 363 -9.28 21.55 17.33
C VAL A 363 -9.66 22.55 16.23
N ALA A 364 -9.26 23.83 16.37
CA ALA A 364 -9.52 24.85 15.37
C ALA A 364 -8.86 24.50 14.02
N LYS A 365 -7.63 23.96 14.02
CA LYS A 365 -6.96 23.52 12.80
C LYS A 365 -7.72 22.38 12.11
N ALA A 366 -8.19 21.39 12.87
CA ALA A 366 -8.91 20.24 12.33
C ALA A 366 -10.33 20.56 11.81
N ALA A 367 -10.89 21.72 12.18
CA ALA A 367 -12.21 22.16 11.72
C ALA A 367 -12.17 22.99 10.42
N ARG A 368 -10.99 23.46 10.00
CA ARG A 368 -10.86 24.30 8.80
C ARG A 368 -11.09 23.49 7.51
N PRO A 369 -11.75 24.06 6.49
CA PRO A 369 -11.69 23.52 5.13
C PRO A 369 -10.24 23.37 4.67
N GLY A 370 -9.95 22.32 3.91
CA GLY A 370 -8.59 21.98 3.49
C GLY A 370 -7.65 21.51 4.62
N SER A 371 -8.15 21.32 5.84
CA SER A 371 -7.37 20.65 6.89
C SER A 371 -7.22 19.16 6.60
N ASP A 372 -6.20 18.54 7.19
CA ASP A 372 -5.96 17.09 7.16
C ASP A 372 -7.26 16.28 7.39
N ARG A 373 -7.98 16.57 8.48
CA ARG A 373 -9.26 15.90 8.79
C ARG A 373 -10.33 16.11 7.70
N HIS A 374 -10.42 17.31 7.15
CA HIS A 374 -11.38 17.62 6.09
C HIS A 374 -11.06 16.81 4.82
N SER A 375 -9.80 16.80 4.39
CA SER A 375 -9.36 16.03 3.22
C SER A 375 -9.62 14.53 3.40
N VAL A 376 -9.39 13.96 4.60
CA VAL A 376 -9.74 12.55 4.88
C VAL A 376 -11.23 12.27 4.71
N LEU A 377 -12.11 13.21 5.11
CA LEU A 377 -13.56 13.05 4.94
C LEU A 377 -13.96 13.13 3.46
N GLU A 378 -13.39 14.05 2.70
CA GLU A 378 -13.63 14.16 1.25
C GLU A 378 -13.15 12.90 0.52
N PHE A 379 -11.98 12.39 0.90
CA PHE A 379 -11.43 11.13 0.40
C PHE A 379 -12.39 9.95 0.67
N LYS A 380 -12.86 9.80 1.91
CA LYS A 380 -13.84 8.78 2.30
C LYS A 380 -15.10 8.83 1.43
N ALA A 381 -15.60 10.03 1.13
CA ALA A 381 -16.80 10.23 0.31
C ALA A 381 -16.64 9.74 -1.14
N GLY A 382 -15.41 9.72 -1.67
CA GLY A 382 -15.11 9.22 -3.02
C GLY A 382 -15.01 7.70 -3.16
N LEU A 383 -14.94 6.95 -2.05
CA LEU A 383 -14.56 5.53 -2.08
C LEU A 383 -15.56 4.60 -2.79
N VAL A 384 -16.85 4.94 -2.82
CA VAL A 384 -17.84 4.15 -3.58
C VAL A 384 -17.54 4.21 -5.08
N LEU A 385 -17.12 5.38 -5.58
CA LEU A 385 -16.72 5.56 -6.97
C LEU A 385 -15.41 4.82 -7.28
N VAL A 386 -14.47 4.82 -6.33
CA VAL A 386 -13.20 4.08 -6.44
C VAL A 386 -13.46 2.58 -6.59
N ARG A 387 -14.32 2.00 -5.74
CA ARG A 387 -14.74 0.60 -5.86
C ARG A 387 -15.33 0.31 -7.24
N ARG A 388 -16.14 1.21 -7.76
CA ARG A 388 -16.75 1.09 -9.09
C ARG A 388 -15.71 1.13 -10.21
N ALA A 389 -14.74 2.05 -10.17
CA ALA A 389 -13.64 2.10 -11.14
C ALA A 389 -12.81 0.81 -11.13
N LEU A 390 -12.36 0.38 -9.95
CA LEU A 390 -11.51 -0.81 -9.78
C LEU A 390 -12.23 -2.11 -10.18
N ALA A 391 -13.55 -2.17 -10.04
CA ALA A 391 -14.37 -3.29 -10.52
C ALA A 391 -14.54 -3.31 -12.05
N ASN A 392 -14.24 -2.22 -12.76
CA ASN A 392 -14.54 -2.12 -14.21
C ASN A 392 -13.32 -1.82 -15.09
N VAL A 393 -12.14 -1.59 -14.50
CA VAL A 393 -10.89 -1.31 -15.24
C VAL A 393 -9.78 -2.23 -14.74
N PRO A 394 -9.16 -3.03 -15.63
CA PRO A 394 -7.98 -3.81 -15.30
C PRO A 394 -6.87 -2.92 -14.76
N SER A 395 -6.41 -3.18 -13.54
CA SER A 395 -5.51 -2.30 -12.80
C SER A 395 -4.18 -2.99 -12.51
N ILE A 396 -3.08 -2.42 -13.00
CA ILE A 396 -1.71 -2.88 -12.71
C ILE A 396 -1.06 -1.87 -11.78
N MET A 397 -0.40 -2.35 -10.72
CA MET A 397 0.12 -1.46 -9.68
C MET A 397 1.54 -1.83 -9.27
N ILE A 398 2.48 -0.90 -9.41
CA ILE A 398 3.85 -1.01 -8.87
C ILE A 398 3.94 -0.16 -7.60
N PHE A 399 4.89 -0.44 -6.69
CA PHE A 399 5.14 0.43 -5.54
C PHE A 399 6.03 1.62 -5.93
N ASP A 400 5.93 2.69 -5.15
CA ASP A 400 6.92 3.77 -5.11
C ASP A 400 7.52 3.91 -3.70
N ASP A 401 7.92 5.11 -3.26
CA ASP A 401 8.55 5.33 -1.97
C ASP A 401 7.57 5.36 -0.82
N HIS A 402 6.48 6.14 -0.92
CA HIS A 402 5.54 6.27 0.20
C HIS A 402 4.73 4.99 0.48
N ASP A 403 4.79 3.96 -0.38
CA ASP A 403 4.30 2.62 -0.02
C ASP A 403 5.08 1.99 1.15
N VAL A 404 6.32 2.45 1.41
CA VAL A 404 7.19 1.99 2.51
C VAL A 404 7.63 3.14 3.41
N THR A 405 8.42 4.06 2.87
CA THR A 405 8.92 5.29 3.51
C THR A 405 9.62 6.15 2.46
N ASP A 406 9.54 7.47 2.63
CA ASP A 406 10.09 8.48 1.73
C ASP A 406 11.53 8.15 1.34
N ASP A 407 11.75 8.08 0.04
CA ASP A 407 13.02 7.74 -0.57
C ASP A 407 13.72 6.49 0.01
N TRP A 408 12.98 5.42 0.33
CA TRP A 408 13.62 4.18 0.77
C TRP A 408 14.67 3.66 -0.24
N TYR A 409 15.79 3.18 0.32
CA TYR A 409 17.01 2.85 -0.41
C TYR A 409 17.69 4.03 -1.12
N LEU A 410 17.54 5.25 -0.59
CA LEU A 410 18.13 6.49 -1.11
C LEU A 410 19.64 6.43 -1.35
N THR A 411 20.39 5.70 -0.51
CA THR A 411 21.84 5.49 -0.63
C THR A 411 22.23 4.15 -0.03
N GLY A 412 23.39 3.60 -0.41
CA GLY A 412 23.85 2.32 0.15
C GLY A 412 24.10 2.39 1.66
N GLY A 413 24.50 3.56 2.16
CA GLY A 413 24.65 3.86 3.57
C GLY A 413 23.31 3.92 4.30
N TRP A 414 22.28 4.52 3.70
CA TRP A 414 20.91 4.47 4.21
C TRP A 414 20.41 3.04 4.28
N SER A 415 20.55 2.26 3.19
CA SER A 415 20.10 0.87 3.12
C SER A 415 20.76 0.02 4.21
N LYS A 416 22.07 0.17 4.41
CA LYS A 416 22.80 -0.52 5.48
C LYS A 416 22.33 -0.13 6.88
N ARG A 417 21.98 1.14 7.13
CA ARG A 417 21.44 1.57 8.43
C ARG A 417 20.04 1.03 8.68
N ALA A 418 19.13 1.21 7.72
CA ALA A 418 17.74 0.79 7.82
C ALA A 418 17.62 -0.74 7.92
N LEU A 419 18.29 -1.48 7.04
CA LEU A 419 18.31 -2.95 7.07
C LEU A 419 19.19 -3.50 8.19
N GLY A 420 20.21 -2.77 8.65
CA GLY A 420 20.99 -3.13 9.84
C GLY A 420 20.21 -3.01 11.14
N ASN A 421 19.10 -2.26 11.14
CA ASN A 421 18.25 -2.03 12.29
C ASN A 421 17.08 -3.03 12.33
N PRO A 422 16.90 -3.81 13.42
CA PRO A 422 15.82 -4.80 13.50
C PRO A 422 14.41 -4.19 13.37
N PHE A 423 14.21 -2.96 13.85
CA PHE A 423 12.93 -2.28 13.73
C PHE A 423 12.70 -1.77 12.30
N GLY A 424 13.66 -1.05 11.71
CA GLY A 424 13.57 -0.55 10.33
C GLY A 424 13.39 -1.70 9.32
N ARG A 425 14.17 -2.77 9.47
CA ARG A 425 14.04 -4.00 8.68
C ARG A 425 12.64 -4.61 8.79
N THR A 426 12.04 -4.60 9.98
CA THR A 426 10.68 -5.12 10.19
C THR A 426 9.62 -4.29 9.49
N ILE A 427 9.73 -2.95 9.51
CA ILE A 427 8.79 -2.08 8.78
C ILE A 427 8.86 -2.35 7.27
N ILE A 428 10.06 -2.40 6.69
CA ILE A 428 10.24 -2.66 5.24
C ILE A 428 9.70 -4.04 4.87
N ARG A 429 9.95 -5.07 5.70
CA ARG A 429 9.41 -6.42 5.51
C ARG A 429 7.88 -6.44 5.52
N ASN A 430 7.27 -5.76 6.49
CA ASN A 430 5.82 -5.66 6.63
C ASN A 430 5.20 -4.97 5.42
N ALA A 431 5.80 -3.86 4.96
CA ALA A 431 5.35 -3.13 3.79
C ALA A 431 5.39 -3.99 2.51
N LEU A 432 6.50 -4.69 2.27
CA LEU A 432 6.68 -5.57 1.11
C LEU A 432 5.77 -6.79 1.13
N ALA A 433 5.54 -7.40 2.31
CA ALA A 433 4.59 -8.49 2.46
C ALA A 433 3.14 -8.04 2.18
N ALA A 434 2.76 -6.85 2.65
CA ALA A 434 1.45 -6.27 2.35
C ALA A 434 1.34 -5.96 0.85
N PHE A 435 2.35 -5.34 0.24
CA PHE A 435 2.39 -5.11 -1.20
C PHE A 435 2.20 -6.41 -1.99
N ALA A 436 2.85 -7.50 -1.59
CA ALA A 436 2.72 -8.80 -2.24
C ALA A 436 1.26 -9.27 -2.32
N LEU A 437 0.51 -9.11 -1.23
CA LEU A 437 -0.88 -9.56 -1.14
C LEU A 437 -1.87 -8.64 -1.86
N PHE A 438 -1.67 -7.32 -1.77
CA PHE A 438 -2.63 -6.32 -2.21
C PHE A 438 -2.38 -5.79 -3.62
N GLN A 439 -1.12 -5.74 -4.07
CA GLN A 439 -0.74 -5.18 -5.37
C GLN A 439 -0.01 -6.22 -6.24
N GLY A 440 1.11 -6.75 -5.77
CA GLY A 440 2.01 -7.63 -6.52
C GLY A 440 1.35 -8.92 -7.02
N SER A 441 0.50 -9.54 -6.22
CA SER A 441 -0.22 -10.76 -6.57
C SER A 441 -1.08 -10.61 -7.84
N GLY A 442 -1.66 -9.44 -8.07
CA GLY A 442 -2.44 -9.19 -9.27
C GLY A 442 -1.61 -8.83 -10.50
N ASN A 443 -0.35 -8.41 -10.33
CA ASN A 443 0.54 -8.14 -11.46
C ASN A 443 1.03 -9.44 -12.10
N ASP A 444 1.34 -10.46 -11.31
CA ASP A 444 1.71 -11.80 -11.79
C ASP A 444 1.08 -12.92 -10.96
N PRO A 445 -0.21 -13.22 -11.20
CA PRO A 445 -0.96 -14.18 -10.39
C PRO A 445 -0.42 -15.60 -10.48
N LYS A 446 0.22 -15.98 -11.59
CA LYS A 446 0.73 -17.34 -11.81
C LYS A 446 1.85 -17.66 -10.81
N LEU A 447 2.71 -16.69 -10.48
CA LEU A 447 3.77 -16.89 -9.50
C LEU A 447 3.19 -17.18 -8.11
N TYR A 448 2.14 -16.47 -7.69
CA TYR A 448 1.54 -16.68 -6.36
C TYR A 448 0.73 -17.98 -6.24
N GLN A 449 0.27 -18.53 -7.36
CA GLN A 449 -0.45 -19.81 -7.40
C GLN A 449 0.48 -21.03 -7.50
N LYS A 450 1.76 -20.82 -7.87
CA LYS A 450 2.76 -21.88 -8.00
C LYS A 450 3.48 -22.09 -6.66
N ALA A 451 3.15 -23.17 -5.95
CA ALA A 451 3.58 -23.40 -4.56
C ALA A 451 5.11 -23.35 -4.32
N ASP A 452 5.93 -23.73 -5.32
CA ASP A 452 7.38 -23.71 -5.24
C ASP A 452 8.01 -22.35 -5.61
N SER A 453 7.21 -21.35 -6.03
CA SER A 453 7.74 -20.04 -6.37
C SER A 453 8.20 -19.27 -5.12
N PRO A 454 9.19 -18.36 -5.24
CA PRO A 454 9.58 -17.45 -4.17
C PRO A 454 8.40 -16.60 -3.66
N GLN A 455 7.47 -16.19 -4.53
CA GLN A 455 6.29 -15.39 -4.16
C GLN A 455 5.33 -16.18 -3.27
N ALA A 456 5.05 -17.45 -3.59
CA ALA A 456 4.21 -18.30 -2.76
C ALA A 456 4.88 -18.62 -1.42
N GLN A 457 6.20 -18.89 -1.44
CA GLN A 457 7.00 -19.10 -0.23
C GLN A 457 7.00 -17.86 0.67
N LEU A 458 7.11 -16.66 0.12
CA LEU A 458 7.02 -15.40 0.86
C LEU A 458 5.72 -15.34 1.68
N ILE A 459 4.57 -15.59 1.05
CA ILE A 459 3.27 -15.57 1.73
C ILE A 459 3.19 -16.64 2.83
N ALA A 460 3.66 -17.85 2.56
CA ALA A 460 3.64 -18.96 3.52
C ALA A 460 4.55 -18.69 4.74
N SER A 461 5.76 -18.20 4.50
CA SER A 461 6.72 -17.82 5.55
C SER A 461 6.19 -16.68 6.40
N PHE A 462 5.59 -15.66 5.76
CA PHE A 462 5.00 -14.52 6.48
C PHE A 462 3.82 -14.96 7.36
N LYS A 463 2.95 -15.84 6.87
CA LYS A 463 1.87 -16.43 7.68
C LYS A 463 2.39 -17.20 8.89
N THR A 464 3.50 -17.93 8.71
CA THR A 464 4.16 -18.66 9.80
C THR A 464 4.71 -17.70 10.86
N LEU A 465 5.34 -16.59 10.42
CA LEU A 465 5.82 -15.53 11.30
C LEU A 465 4.67 -14.90 12.10
N LEU A 466 3.58 -14.52 11.45
CA LEU A 466 2.41 -13.92 12.12
C LEU A 466 1.82 -14.85 13.18
N GLY A 467 1.86 -16.17 12.95
CA GLY A 467 1.40 -17.18 13.91
C GLY A 467 2.20 -17.24 15.22
N LYS A 468 3.35 -16.55 15.30
CA LYS A 468 4.16 -16.45 16.53
C LYS A 468 3.66 -15.35 17.47
N TYR A 469 2.91 -14.38 16.97
CA TYR A 469 2.37 -13.30 17.78
C TYR A 469 1.13 -13.71 18.56
N ARG A 470 0.91 -13.06 19.70
CA ARG A 470 -0.21 -13.39 20.58
C ARG A 470 -1.55 -13.01 19.95
N LYS A 471 -2.59 -13.79 20.26
CA LYS A 471 -3.98 -13.43 19.92
C LYS A 471 -4.37 -12.11 20.58
N SER A 472 -5.15 -11.30 19.87
CA SER A 472 -5.60 -9.99 20.39
C SER A 472 -6.52 -10.12 21.61
N THR A 473 -7.18 -11.27 21.77
CA THR A 473 -8.03 -11.61 22.92
C THR A 473 -7.25 -12.14 24.12
N ALA A 474 -5.97 -12.46 23.96
CA ALA A 474 -5.14 -12.96 25.06
C ALA A 474 -4.68 -11.81 25.97
N SER A 475 -4.51 -12.12 27.25
CA SER A 475 -3.91 -11.20 28.22
C SER A 475 -2.52 -10.72 27.72
N PRO A 476 -2.14 -9.46 28.02
CA PRO A 476 -0.80 -8.98 27.70
C PRO A 476 0.29 -9.89 28.28
N SER A 477 1.28 -10.22 27.46
CA SER A 477 2.45 -11.02 27.84
C SER A 477 3.68 -10.47 27.14
N GLU A 478 4.81 -10.45 27.84
CA GLU A 478 6.10 -10.07 27.23
C GLU A 478 6.62 -11.21 26.34
N ILE A 479 7.33 -10.86 25.27
CA ILE A 479 8.05 -11.81 24.44
C ILE A 479 9.31 -12.24 25.18
N THR A 480 9.47 -13.55 25.43
CA THR A 480 10.70 -14.09 26.04
C THR A 480 11.88 -14.01 25.05
N PRO A 481 13.14 -14.03 25.53
CA PRO A 481 14.31 -14.05 24.65
C PRO A 481 14.27 -15.18 23.61
N GLU A 482 13.81 -16.38 23.99
CA GLU A 482 13.71 -17.54 23.10
C GLU A 482 12.64 -17.33 22.02
N GLN A 483 11.49 -16.78 22.40
CA GLN A 483 10.42 -16.43 21.45
C GLN A 483 10.91 -15.35 20.48
N GLY A 484 11.57 -14.31 20.99
CA GLY A 484 12.15 -13.24 20.19
C GLY A 484 13.18 -13.76 19.20
N LYS A 485 14.07 -14.67 19.62
CA LYS A 485 15.05 -15.33 18.75
C LYS A 485 14.37 -16.13 17.63
N GLN A 486 13.30 -16.86 17.93
CA GLN A 486 12.56 -17.61 16.92
C GLN A 486 11.86 -16.69 15.91
N ILE A 487 11.23 -15.60 16.38
CA ILE A 487 10.59 -14.59 15.52
C ILE A 487 11.63 -13.99 14.56
N LEU A 488 12.79 -13.58 15.07
CA LEU A 488 13.87 -13.02 14.25
C LEU A 488 14.42 -14.05 13.24
N THR A 489 14.57 -15.31 13.65
CA THR A 489 15.02 -16.40 12.76
C THR A 489 14.03 -16.65 11.62
N ASP A 490 12.72 -16.67 11.90
CA ASP A 490 11.70 -16.85 10.87
C ASP A 490 11.58 -15.60 9.97
N ALA A 491 11.80 -14.42 10.54
CA ALA A 491 11.88 -13.16 9.81
C ALA A 491 13.08 -13.11 8.85
N ASP A 492 14.25 -13.60 9.23
CA ASP A 492 15.45 -13.62 8.37
C ASP A 492 15.26 -14.49 7.11
N LYS A 493 14.45 -15.57 7.19
CA LYS A 493 14.09 -16.37 6.01
C LYS A 493 13.31 -15.55 4.99
N ILE A 494 12.43 -14.67 5.48
CA ILE A 494 11.64 -13.76 4.65
C ILE A 494 12.56 -12.69 4.06
N ASP A 495 13.47 -12.13 4.85
CA ASP A 495 14.43 -11.11 4.41
C ASP A 495 15.34 -11.62 3.27
N GLN A 496 15.73 -12.90 3.32
CA GLN A 496 16.46 -13.55 2.23
C GLN A 496 15.63 -13.64 0.95
N LEU A 497 14.35 -14.01 1.04
CA LEU A 497 13.44 -14.04 -0.11
C LEU A 497 13.25 -12.64 -0.72
N LEU A 498 13.20 -11.61 0.12
CA LEU A 498 13.07 -10.20 -0.29
C LEU A 498 14.39 -9.58 -0.79
N GLY A 499 15.52 -10.29 -0.67
CA GLY A 499 16.83 -9.81 -1.12
C GLY A 499 17.48 -8.75 -0.24
N PHE A 500 17.17 -8.68 1.05
CA PHE A 500 17.78 -7.68 1.96
C PHE A 500 19.31 -7.82 2.08
N ASN A 501 19.85 -8.98 1.72
CA ASN A 501 21.29 -9.24 1.70
C ASN A 501 21.92 -9.12 0.31
N ASP A 502 21.11 -9.09 -0.77
CA ASP A 502 21.57 -8.97 -2.15
C ASP A 502 20.46 -8.37 -3.05
N PHE A 503 20.64 -7.10 -3.41
CA PHE A 503 19.75 -6.38 -4.33
C PHE A 503 19.92 -6.79 -5.81
N THR A 504 20.99 -7.52 -6.14
CA THR A 504 21.32 -7.85 -7.53
C THR A 504 20.31 -8.83 -8.11
N SER A 505 20.02 -9.91 -7.38
CA SER A 505 19.13 -10.97 -7.82
C SER A 505 18.26 -11.51 -6.67
N PRO A 506 17.35 -10.70 -6.12
CA PRO A 506 16.42 -11.15 -5.09
C PRO A 506 15.58 -12.34 -5.59
N PRO A 507 15.29 -13.36 -4.75
CA PRO A 507 14.40 -14.45 -5.11
C PRO A 507 13.00 -13.98 -5.51
N VAL A 508 12.40 -13.09 -4.70
CA VAL A 508 11.13 -12.44 -5.03
C VAL A 508 11.39 -11.28 -5.97
N LYS A 509 10.67 -11.26 -7.09
CA LYS A 509 10.77 -10.24 -8.13
C LYS A 509 9.43 -9.52 -8.27
N TRP A 510 9.48 -8.20 -8.36
CA TRP A 510 8.29 -7.33 -8.39
C TRP A 510 7.96 -6.75 -9.76
N HIS A 511 8.93 -6.78 -10.68
CA HIS A 511 8.70 -6.37 -12.06
C HIS A 511 7.73 -7.34 -12.76
N CYS A 512 7.01 -6.84 -13.74
CA CYS A 512 6.08 -7.65 -14.52
C CYS A 512 6.16 -7.29 -16.00
N SER A 513 5.77 -8.23 -16.85
CA SER A 513 5.60 -7.95 -18.28
C SER A 513 4.48 -8.79 -18.87
N PHE A 514 3.66 -8.17 -19.69
CA PHE A 514 2.45 -8.78 -20.23
C PHE A 514 2.02 -8.12 -21.54
N ARG A 515 1.11 -8.77 -22.28
CA ARG A 515 0.59 -8.25 -23.55
C ARG A 515 -0.74 -7.55 -23.31
N LEU A 516 -0.89 -6.35 -23.88
CA LEU A 516 -2.12 -5.56 -23.87
C LEU A 516 -2.50 -5.25 -25.32
N GLY A 517 -3.17 -6.20 -25.99
CA GLY A 517 -3.51 -6.08 -27.41
C GLY A 517 -2.24 -6.09 -28.29
N ALA A 518 -2.08 -5.08 -29.14
CA ALA A 518 -0.83 -4.85 -29.89
C ALA A 518 0.29 -4.14 -29.07
N THR A 519 0.15 -4.04 -27.75
CA THR A 519 1.14 -3.42 -26.86
C THR A 519 1.82 -4.45 -25.97
N LYS A 520 3.13 -4.29 -25.74
CA LYS A 520 3.88 -5.01 -24.71
C LYS A 520 4.15 -4.06 -23.55
N VAL A 521 3.74 -4.44 -22.34
CA VAL A 521 3.92 -3.63 -21.14
C VAL A 521 5.08 -4.18 -20.31
N TYR A 522 5.88 -3.28 -19.74
CA TYR A 522 6.95 -3.58 -18.79
C TYR A 522 6.75 -2.72 -17.54
N GLY A 523 6.38 -3.35 -16.42
CA GLY A 523 6.36 -2.72 -15.10
C GLY A 523 7.70 -2.92 -14.41
N LEU A 524 8.42 -1.84 -14.14
CA LEU A 524 9.76 -1.89 -13.58
C LEU A 524 9.72 -1.87 -12.05
N ASP A 525 10.59 -2.68 -11.46
CA ASP A 525 11.01 -2.64 -10.06
C ASP A 525 12.30 -1.82 -9.97
N THR A 526 12.12 -0.54 -9.63
CA THR A 526 13.23 0.40 -9.43
C THR A 526 13.65 0.47 -7.97
N ARG A 527 12.76 0.18 -7.01
CA ARG A 527 13.09 0.39 -5.60
C ARG A 527 13.89 -0.78 -5.01
N THR A 528 13.59 -2.05 -5.31
CA THR A 528 14.23 -3.18 -4.60
C THR A 528 15.45 -3.78 -5.32
N ARG A 529 15.81 -3.25 -6.50
CA ARG A 529 16.98 -3.70 -7.28
C ARG A 529 17.92 -2.55 -7.64
N ARG A 530 18.05 -1.60 -6.69
CA ARG A 530 18.98 -0.46 -6.75
C ARG A 530 20.42 -0.95 -6.85
N ASP A 531 21.25 -0.19 -7.55
CA ASP A 531 22.68 -0.44 -7.64
C ASP A 531 23.48 0.67 -6.95
N PHE A 532 24.33 0.28 -6.01
CA PHE A 532 25.15 1.16 -5.18
C PHE A 532 26.64 1.12 -5.58
N SER A 533 26.95 0.69 -6.80
CA SER A 533 28.31 0.55 -7.33
C SER A 533 29.16 1.84 -7.26
N ASP A 534 28.51 3.01 -7.34
CA ASP A 534 29.18 4.32 -7.23
C ASP A 534 29.57 4.68 -5.78
N GLY A 535 29.13 3.89 -4.80
CA GLY A 535 29.52 4.00 -3.39
C GLY A 535 28.36 4.26 -2.44
N LEU A 536 28.60 4.03 -1.14
CA LEU A 536 27.54 4.02 -0.13
C LEU A 536 26.92 5.39 0.16
N ASN A 537 27.62 6.48 -0.14
CA ASN A 537 27.15 7.85 0.14
C ASN A 537 26.67 8.57 -1.13
N PHE A 538 26.57 7.87 -2.25
CA PHE A 538 26.06 8.40 -3.50
C PHE A 538 24.63 7.91 -3.74
N PRO A 539 23.80 8.70 -4.44
CA PRO A 539 22.52 8.21 -4.94
C PRO A 539 22.74 6.95 -5.77
N PRO A 540 21.92 5.90 -5.60
CA PRO A 540 22.05 4.68 -6.37
C PRO A 540 21.66 4.90 -7.83
N ASN A 541 22.22 4.07 -8.69
CA ASN A 541 21.59 3.77 -9.97
C ASN A 541 20.23 3.10 -9.68
N LEU A 542 19.17 3.59 -10.31
CA LEU A 542 17.80 3.12 -10.03
C LEU A 542 17.62 1.62 -10.32
N ILE A 543 18.36 1.08 -11.29
CA ILE A 543 18.38 -0.34 -11.64
C ILE A 543 19.81 -0.73 -12.06
N GLY A 544 20.35 -1.81 -11.48
CA GLY A 544 21.64 -2.37 -11.91
C GLY A 544 21.61 -3.03 -13.30
N PRO A 545 22.74 -3.17 -14.02
CA PRO A 545 22.77 -3.66 -15.41
C PRO A 545 22.11 -5.04 -15.62
N GLN A 546 22.34 -5.99 -14.70
CA GLN A 546 21.70 -7.31 -14.76
C GLN A 546 20.18 -7.19 -14.56
N ALA A 547 19.76 -6.44 -13.54
CA ALA A 547 18.35 -6.21 -13.27
C ALA A 547 17.66 -5.52 -14.45
N LEU A 548 18.31 -4.56 -15.10
CA LEU A 548 17.78 -3.91 -16.29
C LEU A 548 17.60 -4.89 -17.45
N ALA A 549 18.58 -5.77 -17.69
CA ALA A 549 18.49 -6.78 -18.74
C ALA A 549 17.38 -7.81 -18.48
N GLU A 550 17.09 -8.12 -17.21
CA GLU A 550 15.97 -8.99 -16.84
C GLU A 550 14.61 -8.30 -17.02
N GLN A 551 14.49 -7.04 -16.61
CA GLN A 551 13.22 -6.29 -16.60
C GLN A 551 12.86 -5.72 -17.98
N LEU A 552 13.87 -5.35 -18.77
CA LEU A 552 13.75 -4.80 -20.13
C LEU A 552 14.73 -5.56 -21.04
N PRO A 553 14.42 -6.81 -21.40
CA PRO A 553 15.30 -7.62 -22.24
C PRO A 553 15.48 -6.97 -23.61
N ASP A 554 16.69 -7.07 -24.14
CA ASP A 554 17.07 -6.55 -25.46
C ASP A 554 16.65 -7.55 -26.55
N THR A 555 15.33 -7.75 -26.65
CA THR A 555 14.71 -8.64 -27.61
C THR A 555 13.85 -7.85 -28.57
N VAL A 556 13.77 -8.31 -29.82
CA VAL A 556 12.82 -7.78 -30.79
C VAL A 556 11.42 -7.98 -30.22
N LEU A 557 10.57 -6.96 -30.36
CA LEU A 557 9.18 -7.08 -29.94
C LEU A 557 8.52 -8.29 -30.63
N PRO A 558 7.74 -9.10 -29.89
CA PRO A 558 7.06 -10.26 -30.48
C PRO A 558 6.20 -9.86 -31.68
N ALA A 559 5.96 -10.82 -32.58
CA ALA A 559 5.08 -10.60 -33.73
C ALA A 559 3.69 -10.09 -33.29
N GLY A 560 3.18 -9.08 -33.99
CA GLY A 560 1.91 -8.43 -33.66
C GLY A 560 1.95 -7.49 -32.44
N ILE A 561 3.15 -7.15 -31.96
CA ILE A 561 3.37 -6.03 -31.04
C ILE A 561 3.90 -4.84 -31.83
N GLU A 562 3.20 -3.71 -31.71
CA GLU A 562 3.51 -2.46 -32.40
C GLU A 562 4.01 -1.38 -31.43
N LEU A 563 3.78 -1.54 -30.13
CA LEU A 563 4.15 -0.58 -29.09
C LEU A 563 4.74 -1.27 -27.86
N ALA A 564 5.80 -0.69 -27.30
CA ALA A 564 6.26 -0.98 -25.94
C ALA A 564 5.89 0.16 -24.99
N VAL A 565 5.23 -0.17 -23.88
CA VAL A 565 4.93 0.76 -22.78
C VAL A 565 5.75 0.36 -21.56
N ILE A 566 6.50 1.32 -21.01
CA ILE A 566 7.33 1.14 -19.83
C ILE A 566 6.72 1.95 -18.69
N ILE A 567 6.42 1.26 -17.59
CA ILE A 567 5.83 1.81 -16.38
C ILE A 567 6.93 1.79 -15.31
N SER A 568 7.23 2.96 -14.76
CA SER A 568 8.26 3.09 -13.75
C SER A 568 7.89 4.18 -12.77
N ALA A 569 8.26 3.98 -11.51
CA ALA A 569 8.07 4.94 -10.42
C ALA A 569 9.14 6.04 -10.39
N ALA A 570 10.28 5.81 -11.06
CA ALA A 570 11.32 6.82 -11.26
C ALA A 570 11.86 6.79 -12.72
N PRO A 571 12.46 7.87 -13.26
CA PRO A 571 12.92 7.88 -14.65
C PRO A 571 14.13 6.97 -14.89
N VAL A 572 13.93 5.82 -15.57
CA VAL A 572 15.01 4.85 -15.88
C VAL A 572 15.66 5.06 -17.25
N LEU A 573 14.95 5.69 -18.20
CA LEU A 573 15.41 5.92 -19.57
C LEU A 573 15.42 7.42 -19.89
N GLY A 574 16.49 7.95 -20.49
CA GLY A 574 16.60 9.37 -20.88
C GLY A 574 17.86 10.07 -20.36
N LEU A 575 17.99 11.38 -20.62
CA LEU A 575 19.14 12.21 -20.20
C LEU A 575 19.26 12.22 -18.66
N ALA A 576 20.18 11.41 -18.13
CA ALA A 576 20.58 11.36 -16.73
C ALA A 576 21.05 12.73 -16.16
N THR A 577 21.31 13.71 -17.02
CA THR A 577 22.05 14.93 -16.68
C THR A 577 21.27 16.01 -15.91
N MET A 578 19.93 16.04 -15.92
CA MET A 578 19.20 17.03 -15.11
C MET A 578 18.93 16.57 -13.67
N GLU A 579 18.74 15.27 -13.44
CA GLU A 579 18.53 14.72 -12.09
C GLU A 579 19.85 14.49 -11.34
N ALA A 580 20.92 14.10 -12.05
CA ALA A 580 22.27 13.97 -11.51
C ALA A 580 22.90 15.30 -11.04
N ILE A 581 22.31 16.46 -11.39
CA ILE A 581 22.78 17.77 -10.93
C ILE A 581 21.83 18.35 -9.87
N GLY A 582 20.51 18.13 -9.99
CA GLY A 582 19.52 18.66 -9.06
C GLY A 582 19.43 17.92 -7.72
N GLN A 583 19.32 16.58 -7.75
CA GLN A 583 19.15 15.79 -6.53
C GLN A 583 20.39 15.78 -5.62
N PRO A 584 21.64 15.69 -6.12
CA PRO A 584 22.80 15.70 -5.24
C PRO A 584 23.04 17.05 -4.55
N ILE A 585 22.61 18.15 -5.16
CA ILE A 585 22.70 19.48 -4.53
C ILE A 585 21.62 19.61 -3.47
N VAL A 586 20.40 19.15 -3.72
CA VAL A 586 19.31 19.18 -2.74
C VAL A 586 19.59 18.22 -1.58
N SER A 587 20.07 17.01 -1.82
CA SER A 587 20.41 16.04 -0.76
C SER A 587 21.63 16.47 0.05
N ARG A 588 22.68 17.01 -0.58
CA ARG A 588 23.83 17.59 0.16
C ARG A 588 23.45 18.85 0.92
N VAL A 589 22.54 19.68 0.39
CA VAL A 589 22.03 20.85 1.11
C VAL A 589 21.11 20.41 2.25
N LEU A 590 20.27 19.39 2.08
CA LEU A 590 19.46 18.84 3.17
C LEU A 590 20.33 18.21 4.26
N ASP A 591 21.32 17.38 3.90
CA ASP A 591 22.27 16.80 4.85
C ASP A 591 23.14 17.87 5.53
N ALA A 592 23.64 18.88 4.81
CA ALA A 592 24.46 19.96 5.38
C ALA A 592 23.65 20.99 6.18
N VAL A 593 22.42 21.30 5.77
CA VAL A 593 21.50 22.17 6.54
C VAL A 593 21.03 21.46 7.81
N HIS A 594 20.87 20.13 7.77
CA HIS A 594 20.59 19.31 8.97
C HIS A 594 21.76 19.23 9.95
N MET A 595 22.98 19.53 9.50
CA MET A 595 24.20 19.65 10.31
C MET A 595 24.44 21.07 10.84
N GLY A 596 23.71 22.10 10.37
CA GLY A 596 24.14 23.50 10.51
C GLY A 596 23.14 24.52 11.06
N LYS A 597 21.94 24.16 11.53
CA LYS A 597 20.98 25.15 12.04
C LYS A 597 20.52 24.90 13.47
N GLU A 598 21.24 25.51 14.41
CA GLU A 598 20.62 26.19 15.55
C GLU A 598 19.93 27.45 15.03
N GLY A 599 18.62 27.58 15.30
CA GLY A 599 17.85 28.82 15.20
C GLY A 599 17.67 29.42 13.79
N THR A 600 16.48 29.25 13.21
CA THR A 600 15.62 30.33 12.65
C THR A 600 14.47 29.77 11.80
N GLU A 601 13.39 30.54 11.78
CA GLU A 601 12.00 30.24 11.43
C GLU A 601 11.71 29.67 10.03
N ASN A 602 10.56 28.99 9.99
CA ASN A 602 9.85 28.47 8.82
C ASN A 602 9.71 29.48 7.68
N LYS A 603 10.07 29.05 6.47
CA LYS A 603 9.38 29.46 5.25
C LYS A 603 9.06 28.21 4.44
N GLU A 604 7.76 27.93 4.33
CA GLU A 604 7.18 27.01 3.36
C GLU A 604 7.76 27.34 1.97
N ARG A 605 8.32 26.33 1.30
CA ARG A 605 8.63 26.39 -0.12
C ARG A 605 7.76 25.37 -0.82
N ASP A 606 6.79 25.87 -1.58
CA ASP A 606 6.09 25.09 -2.58
C ASP A 606 7.10 24.53 -3.58
N VAL A 607 7.26 23.21 -3.58
CA VAL A 607 7.96 22.49 -4.64
C VAL A 607 6.90 22.11 -5.68
N PRO A 608 6.99 22.59 -6.93
CA PRO A 608 6.03 22.23 -7.95
C PRO A 608 6.20 20.75 -8.31
N ILE A 609 5.13 19.97 -8.08
CA ILE A 609 5.02 18.57 -8.53
C ILE A 609 5.12 18.57 -10.06
N LYS A 610 6.29 18.19 -10.59
CA LYS A 610 6.51 18.01 -12.03
C LYS A 610 6.21 16.56 -12.40
N GLY A 611 5.19 16.37 -13.23
CA GLY A 611 4.70 15.07 -13.66
C GLY A 611 5.75 14.16 -14.30
N MET A 612 5.64 12.87 -14.00
CA MET A 612 6.37 11.78 -14.64
C MET A 612 5.98 11.60 -16.11
N LYS A 613 6.89 11.03 -16.90
CA LYS A 613 6.73 10.80 -18.34
C LYS A 613 6.54 9.31 -18.64
N VAL A 614 5.47 8.98 -19.36
CA VAL A 614 5.30 7.67 -20.01
C VAL A 614 6.15 7.65 -21.29
N TRP A 615 7.01 6.64 -21.43
CA TRP A 615 7.84 6.47 -22.64
C TRP A 615 7.13 5.54 -23.63
N ILE A 616 6.81 6.08 -24.81
CA ILE A 616 6.19 5.36 -25.93
C ILE A 616 7.26 5.15 -27.00
N LEU A 617 7.71 3.91 -27.20
CA LEU A 617 8.73 3.56 -28.20
C LEU A 617 8.09 2.92 -29.43
N LYS A 618 8.33 3.49 -30.62
CA LYS A 618 7.87 2.93 -31.90
C LYS A 618 8.86 1.88 -32.45
N PRO A 619 8.41 0.92 -33.29
CA PRO A 619 9.28 -0.08 -33.88
C PRO A 619 10.35 0.57 -34.79
N GLY A 620 11.62 0.22 -34.60
CA GLY A 620 12.72 0.61 -35.51
C GLY A 620 13.91 1.34 -34.88
N ARG A 621 13.86 1.73 -33.60
CA ARG A 621 15.03 2.18 -32.83
C ARG A 621 14.89 1.80 -31.36
N LEU A 622 15.24 0.56 -31.03
CA LEU A 622 15.64 0.27 -29.65
C LEU A 622 16.99 0.97 -29.42
N ILE A 623 16.93 1.87 -28.45
CA ILE A 623 17.96 2.74 -27.86
C ILE A 623 19.39 2.31 -28.24
N LYS A 624 20.15 3.23 -28.84
CA LYS A 624 21.61 3.13 -28.86
C LYS A 624 22.05 3.12 -27.40
N ARG A 625 22.34 1.92 -26.86
CA ARG A 625 22.84 1.73 -25.50
C ARG A 625 23.99 2.71 -25.30
N GLY A 626 23.77 3.71 -24.44
CA GLY A 626 24.81 4.59 -23.98
C GLY A 626 25.80 3.72 -23.20
N SER A 627 26.83 3.26 -23.90
CA SER A 627 28.08 2.88 -23.27
C SER A 627 28.55 4.10 -22.47
N LYS A 628 28.84 3.88 -21.18
CA LYS A 628 29.61 4.74 -20.28
C LYS A 628 29.76 6.20 -20.70
N LEU A 629 29.18 7.12 -19.93
CA LEU A 629 29.71 8.47 -19.82
C LEU A 629 29.54 8.94 -18.37
N PHE A 630 30.65 8.78 -17.63
CA PHE A 630 31.13 9.42 -16.39
C PHE A 630 30.14 9.86 -15.31
#